data_AF-A0AA85KR71-F1
#
_entry.id   AF-A0AA85KR71-F1
#
_cell.length_a   1.000
_cell.length_b   1.000
_cell.length_c   1.000
_cell.angle_alpha   90.00
_cell.angle_beta   90.00
_cell.angle_gamma   90.00
#
_symmetry.space_group_name_H-M   'P 1'
#
loop_
_entity.id
_entity.type
_entity.pdbx_description
1 polymer ?
#
loop_
_entity_poly.entity_id
_entity_poly.type
_entity_poly.pdbx_seq_one_letter_code
_entity_poly.pdbx_strand_id
1 'polypeptide(L)'
;MYPSNSFERRAKPTPQLLRIQAEYTAEFNKLTNSQELKDTIIEPAIKFWQSALTVRRPMSKNFYIQRQVNQLFCTDDSYYTYSENDTIFCQEHPCQTTIKCGHVDIPDKYTSECYELHNGKLDQVFPKGSGISPNDFILIIDSSNSGACDETTLAHAASCYLDPENDREIILEARNYFSGTTFPLRLGMVIAESQKLMT
;
A
#
# COMPACT_ATOMS: atom_id res chain seq x y z
N MET A 1 7.58 46.02 -19.39
CA MET A 1 8.32 45.40 -18.27
C MET A 1 7.69 44.04 -18.05
N TYR A 2 8.31 42.97 -18.57
CA TYR A 2 7.81 41.60 -18.40
C TYR A 2 8.25 41.09 -17.02
N PRO A 3 7.37 40.43 -16.23
CA PRO A 3 7.79 39.81 -14.99
C PRO A 3 8.71 38.63 -15.32
N SER A 4 9.91 38.65 -14.74
CA SER A 4 10.85 37.54 -14.77
C SER A 4 10.26 36.36 -14.01
N ASN A 5 9.79 35.34 -14.73
CA ASN A 5 9.51 34.03 -14.15
C ASN A 5 10.83 33.42 -13.70
N SER A 6 11.20 33.63 -12.43
CA SER A 6 12.15 32.76 -11.76
C SER A 6 11.49 31.39 -11.63
N PHE A 7 11.85 30.46 -12.52
CA PHE A 7 11.70 29.05 -12.23
C PHE A 7 12.53 28.78 -10.97
N GLU A 8 11.88 28.82 -9.80
CA GLU A 8 12.47 28.30 -8.58
C GLU A 8 12.82 26.85 -8.87
N ARG A 9 14.12 26.56 -8.93
CA ARG A 9 14.62 25.19 -9.05
C ARG A 9 14.20 24.47 -7.78
N ARG A 10 13.09 23.73 -7.84
CA ARG A 10 12.61 22.87 -6.76
C ARG A 10 13.81 22.02 -6.32
N ALA A 11 14.17 22.14 -5.03
CA ALA A 11 15.33 21.45 -4.49
C ALA A 11 15.25 19.96 -4.82
N LYS A 12 16.34 19.38 -5.33
CA LYS A 12 16.37 17.97 -5.69
C LYS A 12 16.11 17.14 -4.43
N PRO A 13 15.14 16.22 -4.42
CA PRO A 13 14.85 15.41 -3.25
C PRO A 13 16.11 14.66 -2.80
N THR A 14 16.41 14.71 -1.51
CA THR A 14 17.52 13.95 -0.93
C THR A 14 17.10 12.48 -0.87
N PRO A 15 17.90 11.55 -1.43
CA PRO A 15 17.63 10.13 -1.32
C PRO A 15 17.53 9.69 0.15
N GLN A 16 16.64 8.75 0.44
CA GLN A 16 16.42 8.21 1.79
C GLN A 16 16.48 6.70 1.76
N LEU A 17 16.99 6.08 2.83
CA LEU A 17 16.98 4.62 2.95
C LEU A 17 15.54 4.09 2.89
N LEU A 18 15.36 2.96 2.20
CA LEU A 18 14.07 2.29 2.15
C LEU A 18 13.71 1.79 3.54
N ARG A 19 12.46 2.01 3.97
CA ARG A 19 11.89 1.39 5.17
C ARG A 19 10.72 0.51 4.75
N ILE A 20 10.77 -0.77 5.12
CA ILE A 20 9.70 -1.71 4.82
C ILE A 20 8.89 -1.91 6.10
N GLN A 21 7.58 -1.70 6.01
CA GLN A 21 6.65 -2.03 7.09
C GLN A 21 5.91 -3.31 6.70
N ALA A 22 6.08 -4.36 7.50
CA ALA A 22 5.40 -5.64 7.29
C ALA A 22 4.07 -5.67 8.03
N GLU A 23 2.99 -5.97 7.31
CA GLU A 23 1.66 -6.22 7.84
C GLU A 23 1.34 -7.71 7.66
N TYR A 24 1.08 -8.42 8.77
CA TYR A 24 0.78 -9.84 8.73
C TYR A 24 -0.73 -10.06 8.87
N THR A 25 -1.36 -10.74 7.91
CA THR A 25 -2.80 -10.99 7.96
C THR A 25 -3.17 -11.97 9.08
N ALA A 26 -4.46 -12.01 9.43
CA ALA A 26 -4.98 -12.98 10.37
C ALA A 26 -4.73 -14.43 9.90
N GLU A 27 -4.87 -14.70 8.59
CA GLU A 27 -4.61 -16.03 8.03
C GLU A 27 -3.13 -16.42 8.16
N PHE A 28 -2.20 -15.48 7.90
CA PHE A 28 -0.78 -15.75 8.11
C PHE A 28 -0.48 -16.07 9.57
N ASN A 29 -1.04 -15.30 10.50
CA ASN A 29 -0.82 -15.50 11.94
C ASN A 29 -1.45 -16.81 12.47
N LYS A 30 -2.43 -17.40 11.77
CA LYS A 30 -3.01 -18.71 12.13
C LYS A 30 -2.10 -19.89 11.78
N LEU A 31 -1.08 -19.71 10.93
CA LEU A 31 -0.13 -20.76 10.61
C LEU A 31 0.63 -21.20 11.87
N THR A 32 0.78 -22.52 12.06
CA THR A 32 1.46 -23.08 13.23
C THR A 32 2.93 -22.65 13.32
N ASN A 33 3.57 -22.41 12.18
CA ASN A 33 4.96 -21.95 12.06
C ASN A 33 5.07 -20.45 11.74
N SER A 34 4.00 -19.66 11.91
CA SER A 34 3.99 -18.23 11.54
C SER A 34 5.15 -17.44 12.17
N GLN A 35 5.44 -17.67 13.44
CA GLN A 35 6.52 -16.99 14.15
C GLN A 35 7.91 -17.40 13.63
N GLU A 36 8.12 -18.70 13.39
CA GLU A 36 9.37 -19.19 12.79
C GLU A 36 9.60 -18.58 11.42
N LEU A 37 8.56 -18.48 10.58
CA LEU A 37 8.64 -17.84 9.26
C LEU A 37 9.01 -16.36 9.35
N LYS A 38 8.45 -15.63 10.31
CA LYS A 38 8.81 -14.24 10.58
C LYS A 38 10.30 -14.11 10.88
N ASP A 39 10.77 -14.88 11.85
CA ASP A 39 12.11 -14.74 12.40
C ASP A 39 13.20 -15.25 11.46
N THR A 40 12.94 -16.33 10.73
CA THR A 40 13.95 -17.02 9.91
C THR A 40 13.98 -16.57 8.45
N ILE A 41 12.87 -16.06 7.93
CA ILE A 41 12.74 -15.75 6.50
C ILE A 41 12.35 -14.29 6.27
N ILE A 42 11.23 -13.84 6.82
CA ILE A 42 10.62 -12.56 6.44
C ILE A 42 11.42 -11.38 7.00
N GLU A 43 11.71 -11.37 8.29
CA GLU A 43 12.48 -10.29 8.90
C GLU A 43 13.92 -10.20 8.38
N PRO A 44 14.67 -11.31 8.20
CA PRO A 44 15.98 -11.25 7.56
C PRO A 44 15.93 -10.68 6.14
N ALA A 45 14.93 -11.07 5.34
CA ALA A 45 14.75 -10.52 3.99
C ALA A 45 14.45 -9.01 4.03
N ILE A 46 13.56 -8.57 4.91
CA ILE A 46 13.24 -7.14 5.11
C ILE A 46 14.50 -6.35 5.49
N LYS A 47 15.27 -6.85 6.48
CA LYS A 47 16.51 -6.19 6.93
C LYS A 47 17.52 -6.07 5.80
N PHE A 48 17.69 -7.14 5.01
CA PHE A 48 18.56 -7.11 3.83
C PHE A 48 18.13 -6.01 2.86
N TRP A 49 16.86 -5.98 2.44
CA TRP A 49 16.40 -5.03 1.43
C TRP A 49 16.38 -3.58 1.91
N GLN A 50 16.05 -3.32 3.17
CA GLN A 50 16.16 -1.99 3.75
C GLN A 50 17.61 -1.48 3.78
N SER A 51 18.59 -2.38 3.95
CA SER A 51 20.01 -2.02 3.91
C SER A 51 20.55 -1.85 2.48
N ALA A 52 19.97 -2.58 1.52
CA ALA A 52 20.45 -2.61 0.14
C ALA A 52 19.83 -1.51 -0.73
N LEU A 53 18.63 -1.01 -0.39
CA LEU A 53 17.85 -0.12 -1.25
C LEU A 53 17.71 1.29 -0.68
N THR A 54 17.68 2.25 -1.59
CA THR A 54 17.47 3.67 -1.29
C THR A 54 16.36 4.21 -2.20
N VAL A 55 15.42 4.95 -1.63
CA VAL A 55 14.41 5.69 -2.37
C VAL A 55 15.05 6.95 -2.93
N ARG A 56 15.31 6.95 -4.24
CA ARG A 56 16.01 8.04 -4.94
C ARG A 56 15.24 9.37 -4.91
N ARG A 57 13.90 9.28 -4.97
CA ARG A 57 12.97 10.41 -4.96
C ARG A 57 11.84 10.09 -3.99
N PRO A 58 12.04 10.30 -2.68
CA PRO A 58 10.97 10.10 -1.71
C PRO A 58 9.84 11.10 -1.97
N MET A 59 8.61 10.72 -1.60
CA MET A 59 7.44 11.58 -1.75
C MET A 59 7.60 12.89 -0.99
N SER A 60 6.92 13.95 -1.46
CA SER A 60 6.96 15.24 -0.77
C SER A 60 6.27 15.22 0.62
N LYS A 61 5.30 14.32 0.81
CA LYS A 61 4.46 14.19 2.01
C LYS A 61 4.03 12.74 2.23
N ASN A 62 3.38 12.48 3.36
CA ASN A 62 2.74 11.18 3.58
C ASN A 62 1.67 10.93 2.51
N PHE A 63 1.68 9.72 1.98
CA PHE A 63 0.68 9.24 1.04
C PHE A 63 -0.48 8.59 1.78
N TYR A 64 -1.69 8.83 1.29
CA TYR A 64 -2.92 8.26 1.84
C TYR A 64 -3.65 7.56 0.73
N ILE A 65 -4.01 6.31 0.97
CA ILE A 65 -4.78 5.52 0.03
C ILE A 65 -6.21 6.03 0.08
N GLN A 66 -6.72 6.52 -1.04
CA GLN A 66 -8.11 6.92 -1.12
C GLN A 66 -9.00 5.72 -0.82
N ARG A 67 -10.04 5.92 0.00
CA ARG A 67 -11.02 4.89 0.32
C ARG A 67 -11.89 4.54 -0.89
N GLN A 68 -11.33 3.78 -1.82
CA GLN A 68 -11.99 3.36 -3.04
C GLN A 68 -11.86 1.85 -3.28
N VAL A 69 -12.91 1.23 -3.79
CA VAL A 69 -12.95 -0.19 -4.20
C VAL A 69 -13.44 -0.26 -5.64
N ASN A 70 -12.67 -0.88 -6.54
CA ASN A 70 -13.00 -0.91 -7.98
C ASN A 70 -13.29 0.49 -8.57
N GLN A 71 -12.52 1.50 -8.14
CA GLN A 71 -12.68 2.92 -8.50
C GLN A 71 -13.93 3.61 -7.91
N LEU A 72 -14.71 2.93 -7.07
CA LEU A 72 -15.89 3.48 -6.39
C LEU A 72 -15.47 4.05 -5.03
N PHE A 73 -15.66 5.36 -4.82
CA PHE A 73 -15.34 6.04 -3.57
C PHE A 73 -16.37 5.75 -2.46
N CYS A 74 -17.64 5.76 -2.83
CA CYS A 74 -18.74 5.31 -1.97
C CYS A 74 -18.99 3.82 -2.27
N THR A 75 -19.95 3.20 -1.60
CA THR A 75 -20.37 1.83 -1.94
C THR A 75 -20.91 1.71 -3.38
N ASP A 76 -21.13 2.85 -4.04
CA ASP A 76 -21.33 3.05 -5.47
C ASP A 76 -20.42 4.19 -6.01
N ASP A 77 -20.67 4.67 -7.24
CA ASP A 77 -19.90 5.75 -7.86
C ASP A 77 -20.46 7.17 -7.54
N SER A 78 -21.40 7.30 -6.60
CA SER A 78 -22.04 8.59 -6.28
C SER A 78 -21.32 9.32 -5.16
N TYR A 79 -20.24 10.03 -5.52
CA TYR A 79 -19.57 10.95 -4.61
C TYR A 79 -19.78 12.40 -5.02
N TYR A 80 -19.71 13.30 -4.04
CA TYR A 80 -19.83 14.73 -4.22
C TYR A 80 -18.61 15.43 -3.65
N THR A 81 -18.28 16.60 -4.22
CA THR A 81 -17.20 17.44 -3.73
C THR A 81 -17.76 18.72 -3.15
N TYR A 82 -17.43 18.99 -1.90
CA TYR A 82 -17.79 20.23 -1.23
C TYR A 82 -16.91 21.38 -1.77
N SER A 83 -17.53 22.39 -2.39
CA SER A 83 -16.83 23.39 -3.21
C SER A 83 -15.88 24.31 -2.44
N GLU A 84 -16.04 24.45 -1.13
CA GLU A 84 -15.22 25.38 -0.33
C GLU A 84 -13.85 24.82 0.03
N ASN A 85 -13.73 23.50 0.14
CA ASN A 85 -12.53 22.85 0.69
C ASN A 85 -12.16 21.54 -0.05
N ASP A 86 -12.75 21.30 -1.22
CA ASP A 86 -12.58 20.10 -2.04
C ASP A 86 -12.80 18.78 -1.29
N THR A 87 -13.61 18.80 -0.21
CA THR A 87 -13.89 17.59 0.56
C THR A 87 -14.80 16.67 -0.23
N ILE A 88 -14.34 15.45 -0.49
CA ILE A 88 -15.15 14.41 -1.10
C ILE A 88 -16.01 13.74 -0.01
N PHE A 89 -17.29 13.58 -0.28
CA PHE A 89 -18.23 12.93 0.63
C PHE A 89 -19.24 12.06 -0.12
N CYS A 90 -19.80 11.11 0.62
CA CYS A 90 -20.89 10.25 0.17
C CYS A 90 -22.22 10.75 0.74
N GLN A 91 -23.30 10.70 -0.04
CA GLN A 91 -24.61 11.18 0.39
C GLN A 91 -25.67 10.10 0.32
N GLU A 92 -25.81 9.45 -0.84
CA GLU A 92 -26.85 8.45 -1.07
C GLU A 92 -26.45 7.08 -0.50
N HIS A 93 -25.16 6.80 -0.52
CA HIS A 93 -24.56 5.52 -0.16
C HIS A 93 -23.43 5.72 0.85
N PRO A 94 -23.17 4.77 1.75
CA PRO A 94 -22.10 4.92 2.74
C PRO A 94 -20.71 4.86 2.09
N CYS A 95 -19.73 5.37 2.81
CA CYS A 95 -18.31 5.23 2.53
C CYS A 95 -17.91 3.75 2.44
N GLN A 96 -16.91 3.45 1.61
CA GLN A 96 -16.29 2.12 1.60
C GLN A 96 -15.72 1.79 2.99
N THR A 97 -16.15 0.67 3.56
CA THR A 97 -15.74 0.24 4.91
C THR A 97 -14.35 -0.40 4.90
N THR A 98 -14.04 -1.18 3.87
CA THR A 98 -12.78 -1.91 3.71
C THR A 98 -12.15 -1.62 2.36
N ILE A 99 -10.86 -1.32 2.35
CA ILE A 99 -10.07 -1.14 1.13
C ILE A 99 -9.20 -2.36 0.94
N LYS A 100 -9.08 -2.85 -0.29
CA LYS A 100 -8.38 -4.10 -0.59
C LYS A 100 -7.16 -3.89 -1.47
N CYS A 101 -6.14 -4.68 -1.19
CA CYS A 101 -5.01 -4.95 -2.07
C CYS A 101 -5.13 -6.43 -2.44
N GLY A 102 -5.49 -6.73 -3.68
CA GLY A 102 -5.90 -8.09 -4.06
C GLY A 102 -7.03 -8.62 -3.17
N HIS A 103 -6.75 -9.65 -2.37
CA HIS A 103 -7.74 -10.24 -1.46
C HIS A 103 -7.63 -9.74 -0.01
N VAL A 104 -6.56 -9.02 0.32
CA VAL A 104 -6.26 -8.61 1.69
C VAL A 104 -6.76 -7.20 1.97
N ASP A 105 -7.24 -6.99 3.20
CA ASP A 105 -7.66 -5.66 3.65
C ASP A 105 -6.44 -4.80 3.97
N ILE A 106 -6.48 -3.55 3.54
CA ILE A 106 -5.49 -2.54 3.84
C ILE A 106 -5.83 -1.90 5.18
N PRO A 107 -4.89 -1.84 6.13
CA PRO A 107 -5.12 -1.19 7.41
C PRO A 107 -5.52 0.29 7.28
N ASP A 108 -6.54 0.70 8.03
CA ASP A 108 -7.08 2.07 8.04
C ASP A 108 -6.03 3.16 8.29
N LYS A 109 -4.95 2.84 9.01
CA LYS A 109 -3.83 3.75 9.27
C LYS A 109 -3.15 4.27 7.99
N TYR A 110 -3.31 3.58 6.85
CA TYR A 110 -2.78 4.02 5.55
C TYR A 110 -3.82 4.73 4.67
N THR A 111 -5.08 4.75 5.09
CA THR A 111 -6.20 5.26 4.28
C THR A 111 -6.49 6.74 4.54
N SER A 112 -7.11 7.37 3.55
CA SER A 112 -7.67 8.71 3.69
C SER A 112 -8.93 8.69 4.55
N GLU A 113 -9.30 9.87 5.02
CA GLU A 113 -10.62 10.15 5.57
C GLU A 113 -11.75 9.88 4.57
N CYS A 114 -12.96 9.69 5.09
CA CYS A 114 -14.20 9.70 4.31
C CYS A 114 -15.33 10.34 5.12
N TYR A 115 -16.20 11.09 4.43
CA TYR A 115 -17.30 11.84 5.02
C TYR A 115 -18.62 11.35 4.45
N GLU A 116 -19.65 11.34 5.29
CA GLU A 116 -21.02 11.05 4.91
C GLU A 116 -21.92 12.25 5.23
N LEU A 117 -22.85 12.59 4.33
CA LEU A 117 -23.83 13.64 4.56
C LEU A 117 -25.07 13.07 5.24
N HIS A 118 -25.22 13.35 6.54
CA HIS A 118 -26.40 12.97 7.31
C HIS A 118 -27.19 14.20 7.74
N ASN A 119 -28.48 14.27 7.37
CA ASN A 119 -29.38 15.37 7.75
C ASN A 119 -28.82 16.78 7.44
N GLY A 120 -28.12 16.93 6.30
CA GLY A 120 -27.52 18.20 5.89
C GLY A 120 -26.21 18.56 6.60
N LYS A 121 -25.66 17.64 7.41
CA LYS A 121 -24.38 17.79 8.10
C LYS A 121 -23.38 16.75 7.58
N LEU A 122 -22.16 17.22 7.27
CA LEU A 122 -21.05 16.32 6.95
C LEU A 122 -20.48 15.74 8.24
N ASP A 123 -20.55 14.42 8.35
CA ASP A 123 -19.96 13.66 9.45
C ASP A 123 -18.73 12.90 8.95
N GLN A 124 -17.61 13.03 9.66
CA GLN A 124 -16.42 12.23 9.39
C GLN A 124 -16.63 10.83 9.95
N VAL A 125 -17.02 9.90 9.09
CA VAL A 125 -17.26 8.50 9.47
C VAL A 125 -15.96 7.70 9.56
N PHE A 126 -14.97 8.04 8.73
CA PHE A 126 -13.64 7.47 8.78
C PHE A 126 -12.60 8.57 8.93
N PRO A 127 -11.80 8.57 10.02
CA PRO A 127 -10.75 9.54 10.21
C PRO A 127 -9.57 9.27 9.27
N LYS A 128 -8.79 10.31 8.98
CA LYS A 128 -7.52 10.18 8.26
C LYS A 128 -6.54 9.36 9.09
N GLY A 129 -5.91 8.36 8.47
CA GLY A 129 -4.86 7.57 9.11
C GLY A 129 -3.55 8.35 9.31
N SER A 130 -2.48 7.64 9.71
CA SER A 130 -1.11 8.21 9.73
C SER A 130 -0.52 8.38 8.31
N GLY A 131 -1.06 7.67 7.33
CA GLY A 131 -0.53 7.57 5.99
C GLY A 131 0.76 6.76 5.91
N ILE A 132 1.32 6.71 4.72
CA ILE A 132 2.58 6.03 4.38
C ILE A 132 3.66 7.10 4.24
N SER A 133 4.78 6.94 4.96
CA SER A 133 5.84 7.95 4.94
C SER A 133 6.57 7.99 3.58
N PRO A 134 7.23 9.09 3.23
CA PRO A 134 7.89 9.28 1.94
C PRO A 134 8.85 8.18 1.45
N ASN A 135 9.51 7.50 2.37
CA ASN A 135 10.49 6.45 2.09
C ASN A 135 10.01 5.05 2.52
N ASP A 136 8.71 4.91 2.80
CA ASP A 136 8.11 3.65 3.21
C ASP A 136 7.70 2.79 2.00
N PHE A 137 7.67 1.49 2.26
CA PHE A 137 7.09 0.45 1.45
C PHE A 137 6.32 -0.50 2.37
N ILE A 138 5.06 -0.78 2.05
CA ILE A 138 4.20 -1.64 2.84
C ILE A 138 4.18 -3.03 2.20
N LEU A 139 4.60 -4.02 2.95
CA LEU A 139 4.56 -5.42 2.56
C LEU A 139 3.47 -6.11 3.35
N ILE A 140 2.37 -6.50 2.69
CA ILE A 140 1.30 -7.28 3.32
C ILE A 140 1.57 -8.75 3.08
N ILE A 141 1.76 -9.53 4.15
CA ILE A 141 2.06 -10.96 4.09
C ILE A 141 0.82 -11.76 4.45
N ASP A 142 0.40 -12.61 3.51
CA ASP A 142 -0.78 -13.45 3.61
C ASP A 142 -0.49 -14.93 3.33
N SER A 143 -1.40 -15.80 3.77
CA SER A 143 -1.36 -17.24 3.54
C SER A 143 -2.70 -17.82 3.07
N SER A 144 -3.66 -16.98 2.70
CA SER A 144 -4.94 -17.47 2.22
C SER A 144 -4.76 -18.24 0.90
N ASN A 145 -5.64 -19.19 0.61
CA ASN A 145 -5.64 -19.91 -0.66
C ASN A 145 -6.65 -19.24 -1.61
N SER A 146 -6.17 -18.42 -2.56
CA SER A 146 -7.00 -17.78 -3.61
C SER A 146 -6.82 -18.41 -5.00
N GLY A 147 -6.05 -19.50 -5.11
CA GLY A 147 -5.68 -20.09 -6.40
C GLY A 147 -4.53 -19.39 -7.14
N ALA A 148 -3.94 -18.32 -6.57
CA ALA A 148 -2.76 -17.66 -7.12
C ALA A 148 -1.46 -18.48 -6.99
N CYS A 149 -1.45 -19.47 -6.10
CA CYS A 149 -0.37 -20.43 -5.95
C CYS A 149 -0.89 -21.83 -6.27
N ASP A 150 -0.16 -22.57 -7.11
CA ASP A 150 -0.36 -23.99 -7.34
C ASP A 150 0.66 -24.84 -6.53
N GLU A 151 0.64 -26.16 -6.69
CA GLU A 151 1.56 -27.09 -6.00
C GLU A 151 3.04 -26.81 -6.28
N THR A 152 3.38 -26.02 -7.31
CA THR A 152 4.76 -25.70 -7.70
C THR A 152 5.19 -24.29 -7.29
N THR A 153 4.24 -23.43 -6.91
CA THR A 153 4.48 -22.03 -6.59
C THR A 153 4.75 -21.87 -5.10
N LEU A 154 6.00 -21.62 -4.73
CA LEU A 154 6.38 -21.41 -3.32
C LEU A 154 5.80 -20.10 -2.74
N ALA A 155 5.77 -19.04 -3.55
CA ALA A 155 5.19 -17.76 -3.16
C ALA A 155 4.80 -16.93 -4.40
N HIS A 156 3.81 -16.07 -4.24
CA HIS A 156 3.34 -15.11 -5.23
C HIS A 156 3.37 -13.70 -4.62
N ALA A 157 3.69 -12.69 -5.43
CA ALA A 157 3.74 -11.30 -5.00
C ALA A 157 3.17 -10.38 -6.09
N ALA A 158 2.34 -9.40 -5.72
CA ALA A 158 1.80 -8.42 -6.65
C ALA A 158 1.70 -7.02 -6.02
N SER A 159 1.98 -5.99 -6.81
CA SER A 159 1.80 -4.60 -6.38
C SER A 159 0.33 -4.19 -6.51
N CYS A 160 -0.15 -3.41 -5.53
CA CYS A 160 -1.51 -2.88 -5.50
C CYS A 160 -1.58 -1.36 -5.65
N TYR A 161 -0.55 -0.66 -5.16
CA TYR A 161 -0.52 0.80 -5.15
C TYR A 161 0.86 1.30 -5.55
N LEU A 162 0.85 2.28 -6.45
CA LEU A 162 2.03 3.00 -6.92
C LEU A 162 2.04 4.41 -6.34
N ASP A 163 3.23 4.97 -6.25
CA ASP A 163 3.52 6.33 -5.85
C ASP A 163 2.99 7.30 -6.91
N PRO A 164 2.04 8.19 -6.57
CA PRO A 164 1.45 9.07 -7.56
C PRO A 164 2.45 10.11 -8.11
N GLU A 165 3.59 10.34 -7.43
CA GLU A 165 4.60 11.31 -7.87
C GLU A 165 5.65 10.68 -8.80
N ASN A 166 5.87 9.37 -8.74
CA ASN A 166 6.99 8.72 -9.44
C ASN A 166 6.78 7.26 -9.84
N ASP A 167 5.55 6.75 -9.77
CA ASP A 167 5.12 5.40 -10.15
C ASP A 167 5.88 4.26 -9.45
N ARG A 168 6.56 4.54 -8.33
CA ARG A 168 7.21 3.52 -7.49
C ARG A 168 6.16 2.69 -6.77
N GLU A 169 6.34 1.38 -6.71
CA GLU A 169 5.49 0.54 -5.86
C GLU A 169 5.57 0.96 -4.39
N ILE A 170 4.41 1.18 -3.77
CA ILE A 170 4.29 1.54 -2.35
C ILE A 170 3.74 0.36 -1.54
N ILE A 171 2.85 -0.44 -2.14
CA ILE A 171 2.21 -1.56 -1.45
C ILE A 171 2.28 -2.81 -2.31
N LEU A 172 2.67 -3.90 -1.67
CA LEU A 172 2.74 -5.23 -2.27
C LEU A 172 2.04 -6.24 -1.35
N GLU A 173 1.21 -7.10 -1.95
CA GLU A 173 0.69 -8.31 -1.31
C GLU A 173 1.62 -9.47 -1.66
N ALA A 174 2.16 -10.14 -0.64
CA ALA A 174 2.94 -11.37 -0.77
C ALA A 174 2.18 -12.53 -0.14
N ARG A 175 2.06 -13.63 -0.87
CA ARG A 175 1.33 -14.83 -0.49
C ARG A 175 2.24 -16.03 -0.52
N ASN A 176 2.18 -16.86 0.51
CA ASN A 176 2.95 -18.11 0.57
C ASN A 176 2.04 -19.34 0.45
N TYR A 177 2.49 -20.36 -0.28
CA TYR A 177 1.84 -21.67 -0.32
C TYR A 177 2.64 -22.69 0.49
N PHE A 178 2.11 -23.07 1.66
CA PHE A 178 2.68 -24.12 2.50
C PHE A 178 1.83 -25.38 2.45
N SER A 179 2.13 -26.26 1.50
CA SER A 179 1.69 -27.66 1.52
C SER A 179 2.76 -28.52 2.20
N GLY A 180 2.87 -28.44 3.53
CA GLY A 180 3.38 -29.52 4.40
C GLY A 180 4.77 -30.15 4.18
N THR A 181 5.62 -29.71 3.24
CA THR A 181 6.93 -30.36 3.00
C THR A 181 8.11 -29.42 3.12
N THR A 182 9.09 -29.91 3.87
CA THR A 182 10.42 -29.40 4.19
C THR A 182 11.19 -28.97 2.93
N PHE A 183 11.07 -27.70 2.54
CA PHE A 183 11.99 -27.08 1.58
C PHE A 183 12.68 -25.87 2.24
N PRO A 184 14.00 -25.71 2.05
CA PRO A 184 14.70 -24.51 2.50
C PRO A 184 14.22 -23.33 1.65
N LEU A 185 13.27 -22.57 2.19
CA LEU A 185 12.71 -21.41 1.52
C LEU A 185 13.76 -20.29 1.44
N ARG A 186 14.16 -19.98 0.21
CA ARG A 186 14.65 -18.65 -0.13
C ARG A 186 13.43 -17.83 -0.57
N LEU A 187 12.89 -16.99 0.31
CA LEU A 187 12.10 -15.86 -0.17
C LEU A 187 13.06 -14.93 -0.90
N GLY A 188 13.23 -15.15 -2.20
CA GLY A 188 13.52 -14.02 -3.08
C GLY A 188 12.28 -13.14 -2.98
N MET A 189 12.40 -11.98 -2.37
CA MET A 189 11.40 -10.93 -2.60
C MET A 189 11.40 -10.73 -4.11
N VAL A 190 10.37 -11.25 -4.77
CA VAL A 190 10.10 -10.92 -6.16
C VAL A 190 9.60 -9.48 -6.09
N ILE A 191 10.54 -8.54 -6.00
CA ILE A 191 10.32 -7.20 -6.55
C ILE A 191 10.17 -7.50 -8.04
N ALA A 192 8.93 -7.76 -8.46
CA ALA A 192 8.61 -8.03 -9.84
C ALA A 192 8.99 -6.78 -10.64
N GLU A 193 10.15 -6.83 -11.27
CA GLU A 193 10.41 -6.31 -12.61
C GLU A 193 9.64 -5.04 -13.02
N SER A 194 9.79 -3.93 -12.28
CA SER A 194 9.53 -2.57 -12.80
C SER A 194 10.80 -1.93 -13.41
N GLN A 195 11.74 -2.75 -13.90
CA GLN A 195 12.90 -2.30 -14.69
C GLN A 195 12.59 -2.06 -16.18
N LYS A 196 11.34 -1.74 -16.53
CA LYS A 196 10.97 -1.08 -17.79
C LYS A 196 10.23 0.20 -17.41
N LEU A 197 10.75 1.41 -17.53
CA LEU A 197 11.46 2.00 -18.66
C LEU A 197 12.40 3.13 -18.20
N MET A 198 13.72 2.98 -18.39
CA MET A 198 14.64 4.07 -18.77
C MET A 198 15.86 3.46 -19.48
N THR A 199 15.63 2.95 -20.69
CA THR A 199 16.58 3.14 -21.79
C THR A 199 16.15 4.37 -22.57
#